data_AF-A0A3S1B175-F1
#
_entry.id   AF-A0A3S1B175-F1
#
_cell.length_a   1.000
_cell.length_b   1.000
_cell.length_c   1.000
_cell.angle_alpha   90.00
_cell.angle_beta   90.00
_cell.angle_gamma   90.00
#
_symmetry.space_group_name_H-M   'P 1'
#
loop_
_entity.id
_entity.type
_entity.pdbx_description
1 polymer ?
#
loop_
_entity_poly.entity_id
_entity_poly.type
_entity_poly.pdbx_seq_one_letter_code
_entity_poly.pdbx_strand_id
1 'polypeptide(L)'
;LSSLCVSTSPYSISSLRVSTSPYSISTLRVSTFPYSISTLRVSTFPYSISTLRVSTSPYSISTLRVSTFPYSISSLRVSTFPYSISTLRVSTFPYSISSLRVSTFPYSISSLRVSTFPYSISTLRVSTFPYSKSTLRVSTSPYSISSLRVSTSPYSISSLRVSTFPYSISSLRVSTFPYSISSLRVSTSPYSKSTLRVSTFPYSISSLRVSTFPYSL
;
A
#
# COMPACT_ATOMS: atom_id res chain seq x y z
N LEU A 1 -6.80 -26.67 5.91
CA LEU A 1 -6.38 -25.43 5.21
C LEU A 1 -7.41 -25.11 4.13
N SER A 2 -8.16 -24.02 4.28
CA SER A 2 -9.18 -23.65 3.30
C SER A 2 -8.61 -22.69 2.24
N SER A 3 -9.07 -22.88 1.01
CA SER A 3 -8.90 -21.92 -0.08
C SER A 3 -10.23 -21.21 -0.30
N LEU A 4 -10.22 -19.88 -0.36
CA LEU A 4 -11.41 -19.08 -0.67
C LEU A 4 -11.14 -18.20 -1.88
N CYS A 5 -12.04 -18.24 -2.86
CA CYS A 5 -12.02 -17.39 -4.03
C CYS A 5 -13.33 -16.60 -4.14
N VAL A 6 -13.22 -15.29 -4.29
CA VAL A 6 -14.34 -14.39 -4.59
C VAL A 6 -14.02 -13.72 -5.92
N SER A 7 -14.92 -13.86 -6.90
CA SER A 7 -14.82 -13.19 -8.20
C SER A 7 -16.16 -12.60 -8.60
N THR A 8 -16.19 -11.32 -8.97
CA THR A 8 -17.42 -10.64 -9.43
C THR A 8 -17.13 -9.69 -10.60
N SER A 9 -18.04 -9.65 -11.58
CA SER A 9 -17.97 -8.75 -12.75
C SER A 9 -19.34 -8.16 -13.16
N PRO A 10 -20.17 -7.65 -12.22
CA PRO A 10 -21.43 -7.00 -12.58
C PRO A 10 -21.19 -5.63 -13.24
N TYR A 11 -22.19 -5.06 -13.89
CA TYR A 11 -22.08 -3.68 -14.41
C TYR A 11 -21.84 -2.67 -13.27
N SER A 12 -22.66 -2.70 -12.22
CA SER A 12 -22.56 -1.77 -11.09
C SER A 12 -22.65 -2.49 -9.74
N ILE A 13 -21.91 -2.00 -8.75
CA ILE A 13 -21.94 -2.46 -7.36
C ILE A 13 -22.17 -1.26 -6.43
N SER A 14 -23.28 -1.25 -5.71
CA SER A 14 -23.49 -0.27 -4.63
C SER A 14 -22.57 -0.57 -3.44
N SER A 15 -22.55 -1.82 -2.99
CA SER A 15 -21.71 -2.27 -1.89
C SER A 15 -21.30 -3.73 -2.06
N LEU A 16 -19.99 -3.99 -1.98
CA LEU A 16 -19.45 -5.34 -1.87
C LEU A 16 -18.57 -5.44 -0.64
N ARG A 17 -18.88 -6.41 0.23
CA ARG A 17 -18.12 -6.68 1.45
C ARG A 17 -17.65 -8.13 1.45
N VAL A 18 -16.35 -8.32 1.57
CA VAL A 18 -15.72 -9.62 1.83
C VAL A 18 -15.14 -9.58 3.24
N SER A 19 -15.55 -10.50 4.10
CA SER A 19 -15.08 -10.59 5.49
C SER A 19 -14.83 -12.04 5.87
N THR A 20 -13.64 -12.35 6.37
CA THR A 20 -13.22 -13.72 6.72
C THR A 20 -12.40 -13.74 8.00
N SER A 21 -12.65 -14.72 8.86
CA SER A 21 -11.92 -14.94 10.13
C SER A 21 -11.62 -16.42 10.43
N PRO A 22 -11.12 -17.23 9.47
CA PRO A 22 -10.76 -18.63 9.74
C PRO A 22 -9.45 -18.73 10.53
N TYR A 23 -9.19 -19.86 11.19
CA TYR A 23 -7.91 -20.08 11.86
C TYR A 23 -6.71 -20.04 10.87
N SER A 24 -6.75 -20.82 9.79
CA SER A 24 -5.67 -20.83 8.78
C SER A 24 -6.19 -20.85 7.36
N ILE A 25 -5.59 -20.03 6.51
CA ILE A 25 -5.86 -19.95 5.07
C ILE A 25 -4.61 -20.35 4.28
N SER A 26 -4.75 -21.32 3.38
CA SER A 26 -3.72 -21.55 2.36
C SER A 26 -3.78 -20.45 1.31
N THR A 27 -4.95 -20.18 0.77
CA THR A 27 -5.13 -19.16 -0.27
C THR A 27 -6.44 -18.39 -0.10
N LEU A 28 -6.36 -17.05 -0.13
CA LEU A 28 -7.52 -16.17 -0.26
C LEU A 28 -7.33 -15.30 -1.50
N ARG A 29 -8.28 -15.36 -2.43
CA ARG A 29 -8.32 -14.52 -3.62
C ARG A 29 -9.61 -13.72 -3.66
N VAL A 30 -9.49 -12.41 -3.82
CA VAL A 30 -10.62 -11.51 -4.09
C VAL A 30 -10.33 -10.77 -5.39
N SER A 31 -11.22 -10.90 -6.36
CA SER A 31 -11.12 -10.31 -7.68
C SER A 31 -12.42 -9.62 -8.07
N THR A 32 -12.36 -8.35 -8.49
CA THR A 32 -13.58 -7.57 -8.83
C THR A 32 -13.34 -6.72 -10.07
N PHE A 33 -14.19 -6.88 -11.09
CA PHE A 33 -14.09 -6.23 -12.40
C PHE A 33 -15.40 -5.54 -12.88
N PRO A 34 -16.13 -4.77 -12.05
CA PRO A 34 -17.34 -4.09 -12.50
C PRO A 34 -17.06 -2.77 -13.23
N TYR A 35 -18.05 -2.19 -13.90
CA TYR A 35 -17.91 -0.83 -14.44
C TYR A 35 -17.82 0.19 -13.29
N SER A 36 -18.76 0.15 -12.33
CA SER A 36 -18.75 1.08 -11.20
C SER A 36 -18.87 0.39 -9.84
N ILE A 37 -18.17 0.92 -8.84
CA ILE A 37 -18.29 0.54 -7.43
C ILE A 37 -18.46 1.78 -6.57
N SER A 38 -19.56 1.88 -5.81
CA SER A 38 -19.64 2.89 -4.76
C SER A 38 -18.74 2.49 -3.58
N THR A 39 -18.92 1.29 -3.03
CA THR A 39 -18.07 0.81 -1.93
C THR A 39 -17.61 -0.64 -2.09
N LEU A 40 -16.30 -0.88 -1.93
CA LEU A 40 -15.72 -2.21 -1.80
C LEU A 40 -14.87 -2.30 -0.53
N ARG A 41 -15.23 -3.25 0.34
CA ARG A 41 -14.52 -3.53 1.60
C ARG A 41 -14.05 -4.98 1.64
N VAL A 42 -12.76 -5.17 1.84
CA VAL A 42 -12.15 -6.48 2.09
C VAL A 42 -11.52 -6.46 3.48
N SER A 43 -11.92 -7.38 4.35
CA SER A 43 -11.42 -7.48 5.73
C SER A 43 -11.09 -8.93 6.08
N THR A 44 -9.88 -9.19 6.57
CA THR A 44 -9.41 -10.55 6.86
C THR A 44 -8.71 -10.61 8.21
N PHE A 45 -9.16 -11.51 9.10
CA PHE A 45 -8.67 -11.69 10.47
C PHE A 45 -8.29 -13.15 10.81
N PRO A 46 -7.49 -13.87 10.00
CA PRO A 46 -7.10 -15.24 10.33
C PRO A 46 -5.86 -15.31 11.23
N TYR A 47 -5.59 -16.45 11.87
CA TYR A 47 -4.31 -16.63 12.57
C TYR A 47 -3.15 -16.69 11.55
N SER A 48 -3.25 -17.52 10.51
CA SER A 48 -2.20 -17.64 9.49
C SER A 48 -2.71 -17.58 8.06
N ILE A 49 -1.94 -16.93 7.19
CA ILE A 49 -2.17 -16.85 5.75
C ILE A 49 -0.91 -17.26 4.99
N SER A 50 -0.99 -18.28 4.15
CA SER A 50 0.08 -18.51 3.16
C SER A 50 0.00 -17.47 2.03
N THR A 51 -1.15 -17.32 1.37
CA THR A 51 -1.32 -16.31 0.32
C THR A 51 -2.64 -15.54 0.42
N LEU A 52 -2.55 -14.21 0.34
CA LEU A 52 -3.70 -13.32 0.16
C LEU A 52 -3.48 -12.46 -1.08
N ARG A 53 -4.44 -12.50 -2.01
CA ARG A 53 -4.46 -11.68 -3.22
C ARG A 53 -5.77 -10.91 -3.31
N VAL A 54 -5.67 -9.58 -3.42
CA VAL A 54 -6.79 -8.70 -3.73
C VAL A 54 -6.48 -7.99 -5.04
N SER A 55 -7.37 -8.10 -6.01
CA SER A 55 -7.22 -7.51 -7.34
C SER A 55 -8.51 -6.82 -7.76
N THR A 56 -8.45 -5.53 -8.06
CA THR A 56 -9.63 -4.74 -8.42
C THR A 56 -9.35 -3.89 -9.66
N SER A 57 -10.14 -4.04 -10.72
CA SER A 57 -9.98 -3.26 -11.96
C SER A 57 -11.31 -2.71 -12.51
N PRO A 58 -12.07 -1.91 -11.75
CA PRO A 58 -13.28 -1.27 -12.27
C PRO A 58 -13.00 0.05 -13.01
N TYR A 59 -13.97 0.58 -13.75
CA TYR A 59 -13.84 1.93 -14.31
C TYR A 59 -13.81 2.98 -13.20
N SER A 60 -14.78 2.99 -12.29
CA SER A 60 -14.83 3.95 -11.17
C SER A 60 -15.03 3.30 -9.80
N ILE A 61 -14.34 3.83 -8.79
CA ILE A 61 -14.55 3.50 -7.38
C ILE A 61 -14.71 4.76 -6.55
N SER A 62 -15.79 4.89 -5.79
CA SER A 62 -15.86 5.92 -4.74
C SER A 62 -14.96 5.54 -3.55
N THR A 63 -15.13 4.34 -2.98
CA THR A 63 -14.34 3.89 -1.83
C THR A 63 -13.85 2.45 -1.95
N LEU A 64 -12.53 2.26 -1.90
CA LEU A 64 -11.89 0.95 -1.70
C LEU A 64 -11.21 0.89 -0.34
N ARG A 65 -11.55 -0.12 0.47
CA ARG A 65 -10.87 -0.42 1.74
C ARG A 65 -10.42 -1.87 1.78
N VAL A 66 -9.13 -2.08 1.98
CA VAL A 66 -8.53 -3.39 2.24
C VAL A 66 -7.89 -3.36 3.61
N SER A 67 -8.29 -4.26 4.50
CA SER A 67 -7.77 -4.35 5.87
C SER A 67 -7.43 -5.79 6.23
N THR A 68 -6.21 -6.01 6.71
CA THR A 68 -5.69 -7.36 7.01
C THR A 68 -5.02 -7.36 8.38
N PHE A 69 -5.46 -8.26 9.27
CA PHE A 69 -5.01 -8.36 10.66
C PHE A 69 -4.70 -9.81 11.10
N PRO A 70 -3.79 -10.54 10.43
CA PRO A 70 -3.44 -11.89 10.85
C PRO A 70 -2.24 -11.96 11.79
N TYR A 71 -2.01 -13.09 12.45
CA TYR A 71 -0.73 -13.28 13.18
C TYR A 71 0.43 -13.38 12.17
N SER A 72 0.33 -14.24 11.15
CA SER A 72 1.40 -14.43 10.16
C SER A 72 0.91 -14.38 8.71
N ILE A 73 1.71 -13.80 7.82
CA ILE A 73 1.51 -13.82 6.37
C ILE A 73 2.79 -14.22 5.64
N SER A 74 2.72 -15.25 4.80
CA SER A 74 3.81 -15.52 3.85
C SER A 74 3.78 -14.53 2.67
N SER A 75 2.65 -14.39 1.96
CA SER A 75 2.53 -13.42 0.87
C SER A 75 1.20 -12.66 0.86
N LEU A 76 1.30 -11.32 0.87
CA LEU A 76 0.18 -10.40 0.64
C LEU A 76 0.40 -9.60 -0.65
N ARG A 77 -0.58 -9.65 -1.56
CA ARG A 77 -0.59 -8.85 -2.79
C ARG A 77 -1.90 -8.09 -2.91
N VAL A 78 -1.80 -6.77 -3.03
CA VAL A 78 -2.94 -5.88 -3.33
C VAL A 78 -2.64 -5.15 -4.63
N SER A 79 -3.51 -5.29 -5.61
CA SER A 79 -3.37 -4.68 -6.93
C SER A 79 -4.65 -3.97 -7.35
N THR A 80 -4.54 -2.70 -7.71
CA THR A 80 -5.69 -1.85 -8.05
C THR A 80 -5.43 -1.10 -9.36
N PHE A 81 -6.24 -1.35 -10.38
CA PHE A 81 -6.12 -0.77 -11.73
C PHE A 81 -7.41 -0.11 -12.25
N PRO A 82 -7.98 0.90 -11.57
CA PRO A 82 -9.18 1.57 -12.05
C PRO A 82 -8.91 2.81 -12.91
N TYR A 83 -9.92 3.31 -13.62
CA TYR A 83 -9.80 4.64 -14.24
C TYR A 83 -9.81 5.72 -13.15
N SER A 84 -10.80 5.72 -12.25
CA SER A 84 -10.88 6.71 -11.17
C SER A 84 -11.13 6.10 -9.79
N ILE A 85 -10.46 6.65 -8.77
CA ILE A 85 -10.75 6.38 -7.35
C ILE A 85 -10.92 7.69 -6.58
N SER A 86 -12.02 7.86 -5.85
CA SER A 86 -12.07 8.92 -4.85
C SER A 86 -11.20 8.58 -3.63
N THR A 87 -11.41 7.42 -3.00
CA THR A 87 -10.61 7.00 -1.84
C THR A 87 -10.12 5.55 -1.91
N LEU A 88 -8.82 5.37 -1.71
CA LEU A 88 -8.17 4.07 -1.51
C LEU A 88 -7.49 4.02 -0.14
N ARG A 89 -7.86 3.03 0.67
CA ARG A 89 -7.20 2.72 1.95
C ARG A 89 -6.75 1.26 1.99
N VAL A 90 -5.45 1.05 2.21
CA VAL A 90 -4.87 -0.28 2.46
C VAL A 90 -4.20 -0.26 3.82
N SER A 91 -4.66 -1.13 4.70
CA SER A 91 -4.17 -1.25 6.08
C SER A 91 -3.76 -2.69 6.41
N THR A 92 -2.56 -2.86 6.96
CA THR A 92 -1.94 -4.16 7.22
C THR A 92 -1.30 -4.15 8.60
N PHE A 93 -1.79 -5.00 9.52
CA PHE A 93 -1.35 -5.07 10.92
C PHE A 93 -1.08 -6.51 11.40
N PRO A 94 -0.12 -7.24 10.81
CA PRO A 94 0.22 -8.59 11.29
C PRO A 94 1.38 -8.62 12.28
N TYR A 95 1.59 -9.75 12.96
CA TYR A 95 2.85 -9.95 13.70
C TYR A 95 4.02 -10.09 12.73
N SER A 96 3.95 -11.01 11.76
CA SER A 96 5.03 -11.23 10.79
C SER A 96 4.56 -11.26 9.33
N ILE A 97 5.38 -10.70 8.43
CA ILE A 97 5.20 -10.80 6.98
C ILE A 97 6.51 -11.19 6.30
N SER A 98 6.48 -12.24 5.48
CA SER A 98 7.60 -12.50 4.57
C SER A 98 7.57 -11.53 3.37
N SER A 99 6.45 -11.42 2.67
CA SER A 99 6.34 -10.50 1.54
C SER A 99 5.03 -9.72 1.47
N LEU A 100 5.14 -8.39 1.38
CA LEU A 100 4.03 -7.48 1.15
C LEU A 100 4.26 -6.68 -0.14
N ARG A 101 3.30 -6.77 -1.07
CA ARG A 101 3.28 -5.96 -2.30
C ARG A 101 1.96 -5.22 -2.45
N VAL A 102 2.05 -3.89 -2.54
CA VAL A 102 0.92 -3.01 -2.90
C VAL A 102 1.26 -2.32 -4.20
N SER A 103 0.37 -2.43 -5.19
CA SER A 103 0.56 -1.80 -6.50
C SER A 103 -0.73 -1.12 -6.97
N THR A 104 -0.64 0.18 -7.27
CA THR A 104 -1.80 1.00 -7.63
C THR A 104 -1.52 1.85 -8.87
N PHE A 105 -2.33 1.64 -9.91
CA PHE A 105 -2.15 2.28 -11.23
C PHE A 105 -3.47 2.89 -11.75
N PRO A 106 -3.98 3.97 -11.14
CA PRO A 106 -5.20 4.62 -11.60
C PRO A 106 -4.91 5.73 -12.61
N TYR A 107 -5.89 6.14 -13.42
CA TYR A 107 -5.78 7.41 -14.13
C TYR A 107 -5.87 8.57 -13.12
N SER A 108 -6.94 8.64 -12.33
CA SER A 108 -7.10 9.67 -11.30
C SER A 108 -7.35 9.08 -9.93
N ILE A 109 -6.76 9.71 -8.90
CA ILE A 109 -7.07 9.37 -7.51
C ILE A 109 -7.10 10.59 -6.60
N SER A 110 -8.22 10.81 -5.91
CA SER A 110 -8.29 11.92 -4.95
C SER A 110 -7.40 11.59 -3.74
N SER A 111 -7.62 10.47 -3.06
CA SER A 111 -6.82 10.10 -1.88
C SER A 111 -6.37 8.64 -1.87
N LEU A 112 -5.08 8.42 -1.60
CA LEU A 112 -4.51 7.11 -1.32
C LEU A 112 -3.79 7.10 0.02
N ARG A 113 -4.14 6.14 0.86
CA ARG A 113 -3.43 5.85 2.10
C ARG A 113 -3.03 4.39 2.17
N VAL A 114 -1.73 4.16 2.36
CA VAL A 114 -1.15 2.83 2.65
C VAL A 114 -0.52 2.88 4.04
N SER A 115 -0.92 1.95 4.89
CA SER A 115 -0.53 1.87 6.29
C SER A 115 -0.12 0.44 6.65
N THR A 116 1.12 0.26 7.11
CA THR A 116 1.70 -1.05 7.44
C THR A 116 2.40 -1.00 8.80
N PHE A 117 1.92 -1.79 9.76
CA PHE A 117 2.38 -1.78 11.15
C PHE A 117 2.60 -3.19 11.74
N PRO A 118 3.58 -3.95 11.26
CA PRO A 118 3.88 -5.28 11.80
C PRO A 118 5.04 -5.30 12.80
N TYR A 119 5.22 -6.42 13.48
CA TYR A 119 6.46 -6.65 14.23
C TYR A 119 7.63 -6.84 13.26
N SER A 120 7.55 -7.80 12.34
CA SER A 120 8.63 -8.06 11.38
C SER A 120 8.18 -8.11 9.91
N ILE A 121 9.01 -7.57 9.02
CA ILE A 121 8.86 -7.70 7.56
C ILE A 121 10.18 -8.13 6.93
N SER A 122 10.18 -9.19 6.14
CA SER A 122 11.34 -9.44 5.26
C SER A 122 11.33 -8.47 4.08
N THR A 123 10.23 -8.40 3.31
CA THR A 123 10.12 -7.52 2.14
C THR A 123 8.83 -6.70 2.11
N LEU A 124 8.95 -5.37 1.99
CA LEU A 124 7.86 -4.46 1.70
C LEU A 124 8.09 -3.72 0.38
N ARG A 125 7.14 -3.83 -0.55
CA ARG A 125 7.13 -3.08 -1.81
C ARG A 125 5.83 -2.32 -1.97
N VAL A 126 5.93 -1.00 -2.08
CA VAL A 126 4.82 -0.11 -2.41
C VAL A 126 5.13 0.60 -3.72
N SER A 127 4.23 0.47 -4.70
CA SER A 127 4.39 1.08 -6.02
C SER A 127 3.11 1.78 -6.46
N THR A 128 3.21 3.06 -6.83
CA THR A 128 2.04 3.86 -7.21
C THR A 128 2.33 4.74 -8.43
N PHE A 129 1.50 4.61 -9.46
CA PHE A 129 1.70 5.30 -10.74
C PHE A 129 0.37 5.91 -11.24
N PRO A 130 -0.13 6.98 -10.59
CA PRO A 130 -1.33 7.67 -11.05
C PRO A 130 -1.01 8.69 -12.15
N TYR A 131 -1.94 8.99 -13.05
CA TYR A 131 -1.81 10.18 -13.90
C TYR A 131 -1.98 11.45 -13.02
N SER A 132 -3.13 11.61 -12.38
CA SER A 132 -3.38 12.75 -11.49
C SER A 132 -3.74 12.33 -10.07
N LYS A 133 -3.27 13.10 -9.08
CA LYS A 133 -3.51 12.82 -7.67
C LYS A 133 -3.56 14.04 -6.78
N SER A 134 -4.51 14.11 -5.86
CA SER A 134 -4.46 15.16 -4.82
C SER A 134 -3.52 14.76 -3.68
N THR A 135 -3.70 13.57 -3.09
CA THR A 135 -2.95 13.16 -1.90
C THR A 135 -2.49 11.71 -1.93
N LEU A 136 -1.19 11.51 -1.68
CA LEU A 136 -0.56 10.21 -1.47
C LEU A 136 0.09 10.14 -0.10
N ARG A 137 -0.32 9.19 0.73
CA ARG A 137 0.30 8.92 2.03
C ARG A 137 0.71 7.46 2.14
N VAL A 138 2.00 7.24 2.39
CA VAL A 138 2.57 5.92 2.74
C VAL A 138 3.18 6.04 4.12
N SER A 139 2.70 5.21 5.06
CA SER A 139 3.17 5.16 6.44
C SER A 139 3.52 3.74 6.82
N THR A 140 4.73 3.52 7.31
CA THR A 140 5.22 2.21 7.72
C THR A 140 5.96 2.31 9.05
N SER A 141 5.57 1.54 10.05
CA SER A 141 6.27 1.53 11.36
C SER A 141 6.43 0.10 11.88
N PRO A 142 7.34 -0.70 11.30
CA PRO A 142 7.63 -2.04 11.79
C PRO A 142 8.65 -2.03 12.94
N TYR A 143 8.73 -3.10 13.74
CA TYR A 143 9.88 -3.27 14.64
C TYR A 143 11.14 -3.58 13.81
N SER A 144 11.09 -4.57 12.93
CA SER A 144 12.21 -4.89 12.05
C SER A 144 11.80 -5.03 10.59
N ILE A 145 12.67 -4.55 9.69
CA ILE A 145 12.48 -4.75 8.25
C ILE A 145 13.80 -4.98 7.51
N SER A 146 13.89 -6.09 6.76
CA SER A 146 15.08 -6.36 5.95
C SER A 146 15.13 -5.43 4.73
N SER A 147 14.03 -5.31 3.99
CA SER A 147 13.98 -4.46 2.79
C SER A 147 12.67 -3.71 2.63
N LEU A 148 12.73 -2.39 2.56
CA LEU A 148 11.63 -1.49 2.24
C LEU A 148 11.89 -0.76 0.92
N ARG A 149 10.99 -0.91 -0.04
CA ARG A 149 11.01 -0.16 -1.30
C ARG A 149 9.70 0.58 -1.52
N VAL A 150 9.79 1.89 -1.65
CA VAL A 150 8.69 2.77 -2.07
C VAL A 150 9.06 3.39 -3.40
N SER A 151 8.17 3.28 -4.39
CA SER A 151 8.37 3.85 -5.71
C SER A 151 7.10 4.55 -6.18
N THR A 152 7.21 5.83 -6.53
CA THR A 152 6.05 6.63 -6.96
C THR A 152 6.40 7.44 -8.20
N SER A 153 5.62 7.32 -9.27
CA SER A 153 5.82 8.13 -10.48
C SER A 153 4.50 8.69 -11.01
N PRO A 154 3.98 9.77 -10.39
CA PRO A 154 2.76 10.42 -10.87
C PRO A 154 3.04 11.42 -12.00
N TYR A 155 2.07 11.68 -12.89
CA TYR A 155 2.20 12.84 -13.78
C TYR A 155 2.02 14.15 -12.98
N SER A 156 0.92 14.30 -12.24
CA SER A 156 0.71 15.43 -11.33
C SER A 156 0.27 15.00 -9.94
N ILE A 157 0.86 15.61 -8.90
CA ILE A 157 0.44 15.38 -7.52
C ILE A 157 0.49 16.63 -6.63
N SER A 158 -0.59 16.93 -5.90
CA SER A 158 -0.56 18.08 -4.98
C SER A 158 0.30 17.79 -3.74
N SER A 159 0.10 16.63 -3.10
CA SER A 159 0.86 16.26 -1.90
C SER A 159 1.27 14.79 -1.87
N LEU A 160 2.57 14.55 -1.71
CA LEU A 160 3.16 13.24 -1.50
C LEU A 160 3.84 13.19 -0.14
N ARG A 161 3.42 12.26 0.72
CA ARG A 161 4.05 12.00 2.02
C ARG A 161 4.45 10.54 2.15
N VAL A 162 5.73 10.30 2.36
CA VAL A 162 6.29 8.99 2.75
C VAL A 162 6.85 9.12 4.16
N SER A 163 6.45 8.24 5.06
CA SER A 163 6.89 8.24 6.44
C SER A 163 7.23 6.81 6.90
N THR A 164 8.48 6.58 7.30
CA THR A 164 8.99 5.26 7.68
C THR A 164 9.67 5.34 9.05
N PHE A 165 9.15 4.63 10.06
CA PHE A 165 9.64 4.67 11.45
C PHE A 165 9.92 3.26 11.98
N PRO A 166 10.93 2.54 11.46
CA PRO A 166 11.27 1.22 11.97
C PRO A 166 12.19 1.28 13.20
N TYR A 167 12.17 0.26 14.07
CA TYR A 167 13.27 0.13 15.05
C TYR A 167 14.56 -0.29 14.33
N SER A 168 14.52 -1.29 13.45
CA SER A 168 15.66 -1.69 12.63
C SER A 168 15.30 -1.81 11.15
N ILE A 169 16.17 -1.32 10.27
CA ILE A 169 16.04 -1.46 8.81
C ILE A 169 17.36 -1.75 8.12
N SER A 170 17.45 -2.88 7.40
CA SER A 170 18.69 -3.19 6.65
C SER A 170 18.77 -2.38 5.36
N SER A 171 17.68 -2.28 4.60
CA SER A 171 17.65 -1.52 3.35
C SER A 171 16.38 -0.70 3.20
N LEU A 172 16.56 0.62 3.06
CA LEU A 172 15.50 1.57 2.72
C LEU A 172 15.75 2.20 1.36
N ARG A 173 14.85 2.00 0.39
CA ARG A 173 14.83 2.71 -0.89
C ARG A 173 13.52 3.44 -1.10
N VAL A 174 13.59 4.76 -1.23
CA VAL A 174 12.48 5.62 -1.62
C VAL A 174 12.84 6.29 -2.93
N SER A 175 12.02 6.09 -3.96
CA SER A 175 12.25 6.70 -5.27
C SER A 175 10.98 7.40 -5.77
N THR A 176 11.08 8.68 -6.12
CA THR A 176 9.94 9.47 -6.62
C THR A 176 10.29 10.15 -7.93
N PHE A 177 9.48 9.95 -8.97
CA PHE A 177 9.70 10.50 -10.32
C PHE A 177 8.42 11.21 -10.84
N PRO A 178 8.00 12.34 -10.25
CA PRO A 178 6.82 13.05 -10.71
C PRO A 178 7.13 13.97 -11.91
N TYR A 179 6.17 14.21 -12.80
CA TYR A 179 6.31 15.36 -13.72
C TYR A 179 6.10 16.67 -12.94
N SER A 180 5.02 16.78 -12.16
CA SER A 180 4.77 17.95 -11.31
C SER A 180 4.33 17.56 -9.90
N ILE A 181 4.87 18.24 -8.88
CA ILE A 181 4.49 18.04 -7.48
C ILE A 181 4.45 19.35 -6.68
N SER A 182 3.34 19.66 -6.00
CA SER A 182 3.30 20.87 -5.17
C SER A 182 4.06 20.67 -3.86
N SER A 183 3.88 19.54 -3.18
CA SER A 183 4.58 19.25 -1.92
C SER A 183 5.03 17.80 -1.82
N LEU A 184 6.34 17.61 -1.63
CA LEU A 184 6.97 16.32 -1.36
C LEU A 184 7.53 16.31 0.07
N ARG A 185 7.08 15.37 0.90
CA ARG A 185 7.65 15.08 2.22
C ARG A 185 8.09 13.63 2.33
N VAL A 186 9.37 13.41 2.56
CA VAL A 186 9.94 12.11 2.90
C VAL A 186 10.54 12.20 4.30
N SER A 187 10.03 11.40 5.22
CA SER A 187 10.50 11.35 6.60
C SER A 187 10.87 9.93 6.99
N THR A 188 12.10 9.71 7.43
CA THR A 188 12.59 8.39 7.83
C THR A 188 13.31 8.49 9.18
N SER A 189 12.88 7.73 10.19
CA SER A 189 13.54 7.74 11.51
C SER A 189 13.74 6.32 12.04
N PRO A 190 14.78 5.60 11.57
CA PRO A 190 15.17 4.31 12.12
C PRO A 190 16.01 4.45 13.39
N TYR A 191 15.86 3.52 14.34
CA TYR A 191 16.79 3.41 15.48
C TYR A 191 18.13 2.80 15.05
N SER A 192 18.11 1.76 14.20
CA SER A 192 19.31 1.20 13.57
C SER A 192 19.12 1.04 12.06
N LYS A 193 20.15 1.37 11.27
CA LYS A 193 20.11 1.25 9.80
C LYS A 193 21.46 0.86 9.18
N SER A 194 21.45 0.09 8.10
CA SER A 194 22.66 -0.18 7.31
C SER A 194 22.68 0.50 5.93
N THR A 195 21.57 0.56 5.19
CA THR A 195 21.54 1.27 3.89
C THR A 195 20.29 2.14 3.69
N LEU A 196 20.50 3.39 3.26
CA LEU A 196 19.45 4.36 2.95
C LEU A 196 19.69 4.98 1.56
N ARG A 197 18.68 4.89 0.69
CA ARG A 197 18.65 5.60 -0.59
C ARG A 197 17.33 6.32 -0.76
N VAL A 198 17.37 7.64 -0.80
CA VAL A 198 16.24 8.49 -1.16
C VAL A 198 16.61 9.21 -2.44
N SER A 199 15.80 9.03 -3.50
CA SER A 199 16.07 9.58 -4.81
C SER A 199 14.81 10.24 -5.37
N THR A 200 14.88 11.53 -5.66
CA THR A 200 13.73 12.33 -6.12
C THR A 200 14.10 13.06 -7.41
N PHE A 201 13.36 12.81 -8.50
CA PHE A 201 13.61 13.41 -9.82
C PHE A 201 12.32 14.03 -10.39
N PRO A 202 11.87 15.19 -9.86
CA PRO A 202 10.75 15.93 -10.40
C PRO A 202 11.13 16.75 -11.65
N TYR A 203 10.20 16.95 -12.59
CA TYR A 203 10.34 18.04 -13.58
C TYR A 203 10.01 19.40 -12.94
N SER A 204 8.98 19.47 -12.10
CA SER A 204 8.68 20.65 -11.28
C SER A 204 8.27 20.29 -9.84
N ILE A 205 8.77 21.06 -8.87
CA ILE A 205 8.43 20.93 -7.45
C ILE A 205 8.31 22.28 -6.75
N SER A 206 7.20 22.54 -6.04
CA SER A 206 7.04 23.79 -5.28
C SER A 206 7.64 23.71 -3.88
N SER A 207 7.56 22.56 -3.22
CA SER A 207 8.11 22.34 -1.88
C SER A 207 8.65 20.93 -1.70
N LEU A 208 9.90 20.82 -1.25
CA LEU A 208 10.59 19.57 -0.94
C LEU A 208 11.04 19.56 0.53
N ARG A 209 10.67 18.52 1.27
CA ARG A 209 11.20 18.23 2.60
C ARG A 209 11.64 16.79 2.70
N VAL A 210 12.94 16.57 2.84
CA VAL A 210 13.52 15.27 3.17
C VAL A 210 14.11 15.36 4.57
N SER A 211 13.68 14.48 5.47
CA SER A 211 14.14 14.47 6.86
C SER A 211 14.52 13.05 7.26
N THR A 212 15.78 12.86 7.64
CA THR A 212 16.32 11.58 8.10
C THR A 212 16.82 11.74 9.53
N PHE A 213 16.22 11.05 10.49
CA PHE A 213 16.60 11.12 11.90
C PHE A 213 17.15 9.75 12.34
N PRO A 214 18.43 9.45 12.10
CA PRO A 214 19.06 8.30 12.74
C PRO A 214 19.21 8.60 14.25
N TYR A 215 18.71 7.72 15.11
CA TYR A 215 19.18 7.70 16.50
C TYR A 215 20.56 7.02 16.47
N SER A 216 21.63 7.79 16.62
CA SER A 216 22.98 7.26 16.81
C SER A 216 23.36 7.36 18.28
N LEU A 217 23.80 6.24 18.87
CA LEU A 217 24.78 6.26 19.95
C LEU A 217 26.17 6.45 19.33
#